data_AF-A0AAN7SVU6-F1
#
_entry.id   AF-A0AAN7SVU6-F1
#
_cell.length_a   1.000
_cell.length_b   1.000
_cell.length_c   1.000
_cell.angle_alpha   90.00
_cell.angle_beta   90.00
_cell.angle_gamma   90.00
#
_symmetry.space_group_name_H-M   'P 1'
#
loop_
_entity.id
_entity.type
_entity.pdbx_description
1 polymer ?
#
loop_
_entity_poly.entity_id
_entity_poly.type
_entity_poly.pdbx_seq_one_letter_code
_entity_poly.pdbx_strand_id
1 'polypeptide(L)'
;MEEDPTQVTLPYPAQTRQASATINDTLTNITSMSFSDKIMITITQNGKLGQWVSVPLLADNPTTSDPHFNLAQAGNEDSLLPVTRFQPRVLLGAGGNERETQAQLYASQVASLITTKDPSETRVLMLGLGLAKVDLSRETFLEILDLVTKVL
;
A
#
# COMPACT_ATOMS: atom_id res chain seq x y z
N MET A 1 -41.00 7.61 21.58
CA MET A 1 -39.60 7.82 21.16
C MET A 1 -39.71 8.00 19.65
N GLU A 2 -39.83 9.25 19.22
CA GLU A 2 -40.05 9.63 17.81
C GLU A 2 -38.71 9.50 17.09
N GLU A 3 -38.62 8.61 16.10
CA GLU A 3 -37.47 8.56 15.19
C GLU A 3 -37.63 9.71 14.19
N ASP A 4 -36.59 10.54 14.09
CA ASP A 4 -36.52 11.69 13.18
C ASP A 4 -36.55 11.20 11.72
N PRO A 5 -37.60 11.54 10.92
CA PRO A 5 -37.77 11.03 9.56
C PRO A 5 -36.75 11.56 8.54
N THR A 6 -35.77 12.35 8.99
CA THR A 6 -34.76 13.00 8.13
C THR A 6 -33.42 12.27 8.07
N GLN A 7 -33.26 11.13 8.75
CA GLN A 7 -31.99 10.40 8.75
C GLN A 7 -31.82 9.57 7.46
N VAL A 8 -31.35 10.22 6.40
CA VAL A 8 -30.95 9.55 5.16
C VAL A 8 -29.61 8.85 5.37
N THR A 9 -29.62 7.52 5.47
CA THR A 9 -28.42 6.68 5.43
C THR A 9 -27.86 6.66 4.01
N LEU A 10 -27.00 7.64 3.69
CA LEU A 10 -26.23 7.63 2.46
C LEU A 10 -25.05 6.65 2.58
N PRO A 11 -24.80 5.79 1.58
CA PRO A 11 -23.61 4.95 1.57
C PRO A 11 -22.36 5.85 1.61
N TYR A 12 -21.39 5.48 2.44
CA TYR A 12 -20.14 6.24 2.55
C TYR A 12 -19.47 6.32 1.16
N PRO A 13 -19.02 7.52 0.72
CA PRO A 13 -18.72 7.78 -0.69
C PRO A 13 -17.53 6.99 -1.26
N ALA A 14 -16.69 6.39 -0.41
CA ALA A 14 -15.55 5.57 -0.82
C ALA A 14 -15.45 4.31 0.03
N GLN A 15 -15.53 3.12 -0.57
CA GLN A 15 -15.43 1.86 0.18
C GLN A 15 -14.17 1.86 1.05
N THR A 16 -14.38 1.74 2.37
CA THR A 16 -13.32 1.84 3.38
C THR A 16 -13.21 0.54 4.15
N ARG A 17 -11.99 0.02 4.29
CA ARG A 17 -11.67 -1.17 5.08
C ARG A 17 -10.57 -0.84 6.07
N GLN A 18 -10.64 -1.43 7.26
CA GLN A 18 -9.67 -1.19 8.32
C GLN A 18 -9.27 -2.50 8.98
N ALA A 19 -8.00 -2.60 9.37
CA ALA A 19 -7.47 -3.68 10.16
C ALA A 19 -6.39 -3.17 11.12
N SER A 20 -6.33 -3.75 12.30
CA SER A 20 -5.40 -3.34 13.35
C SER A 20 -4.77 -4.56 13.99
N ALA A 21 -3.48 -4.49 14.28
CA ALA A 21 -2.76 -5.52 15.04
C ALA A 21 -1.60 -4.90 15.82
N THR A 22 -1.17 -5.58 16.88
CA THR A 22 0.04 -5.22 17.62
C THR A 22 1.23 -5.91 16.97
N ILE A 23 2.18 -5.13 16.46
CA ILE A 23 3.41 -5.60 15.78
C ILE A 23 4.58 -5.00 16.55
N ASN A 24 5.47 -5.85 17.10
CA ASN A 24 6.55 -5.43 18.01
C ASN A 24 6.08 -4.46 19.12
N ASP A 25 5.05 -4.87 19.87
CA ASP A 25 4.43 -4.09 20.95
C ASP A 25 3.87 -2.72 20.53
N THR A 26 3.76 -2.46 19.22
CA THR A 26 3.25 -1.21 18.67
C THR A 26 1.93 -1.45 17.94
N LEU A 27 0.86 -0.79 18.38
CA LEU A 27 -0.43 -0.83 17.69
C LEU A 27 -0.29 -0.23 16.29
N THR A 28 -0.49 -1.07 15.29
CA THR A 28 -0.42 -0.72 13.87
C THR A 28 -1.83 -0.74 13.30
N ASN A 29 -2.27 0.40 12.75
CA ASN A 29 -3.57 0.55 12.12
C ASN A 29 -3.39 0.72 10.62
N ILE A 30 -4.10 -0.10 9.85
CA ILE A 30 -4.14 -0.04 8.40
C ILE A 30 -5.55 0.34 7.96
N THR A 31 -5.64 1.36 7.11
CA THR A 31 -6.91 1.77 6.47
C THR A 31 -6.70 1.74 4.97
N SER A 32 -7.66 1.17 4.24
CA SER A 32 -7.74 1.18 2.78
C SER A 32 -9.00 1.92 2.37
N MET A 33 -8.88 2.86 1.42
CA MET A 33 -9.98 3.61 0.85
C MET A 33 -9.89 3.52 -0.67
N SER A 34 -10.98 3.09 -1.30
CA SER A 34 -11.07 2.94 -2.75
C SER A 34 -11.75 4.16 -3.36
N PHE A 35 -11.02 4.91 -4.18
CA PHE A 35 -11.54 5.99 -5.02
C PHE A 35 -11.60 5.54 -6.49
N SER A 36 -12.30 6.29 -7.34
CA SER A 36 -12.38 5.98 -8.78
C SER A 36 -11.04 6.05 -9.49
N ASP A 37 -10.13 6.94 -9.05
CA ASP A 37 -8.84 7.25 -9.68
C ASP A 37 -7.63 6.65 -8.93
N LYS A 38 -7.80 6.29 -7.65
CA LYS A 38 -6.72 5.83 -6.78
C LYS A 38 -7.20 4.88 -5.69
N ILE A 39 -6.25 4.12 -5.16
CA ILE A 39 -6.40 3.34 -3.95
C ILE A 39 -5.53 4.02 -2.88
N MET A 40 -6.13 4.49 -1.81
CA MET A 40 -5.39 5.10 -0.70
C MET A 40 -5.25 4.08 0.43
N ILE A 41 -4.03 3.79 0.83
CA ILE A 41 -3.73 2.92 1.97
C ILE A 41 -2.90 3.70 2.96
N THR A 42 -3.25 3.66 4.24
CA THR A 42 -2.45 4.27 5.31
C THR A 42 -2.04 3.21 6.31
N ILE A 43 -0.75 3.15 6.63
CA ILE A 43 -0.16 2.31 7.67
C ILE A 43 0.37 3.24 8.76
N THR A 44 -0.29 3.24 9.92
CA THR A 44 -0.02 4.21 10.98
C THR A 44 0.27 3.49 12.30
N GLN A 45 1.29 3.98 13.01
CA GLN A 45 1.62 3.55 14.36
C GLN A 45 1.60 4.77 15.28
N ASN A 46 0.99 4.63 16.46
CA ASN A 46 0.84 5.73 17.43
C ASN A 46 0.20 7.00 16.83
N GLY A 47 -0.71 6.84 15.85
CA GLY A 47 -1.39 7.95 15.16
C GLY A 47 -0.47 8.79 14.27
N LYS A 48 0.77 8.37 14.03
CA LYS A 48 1.69 9.09 13.15
C LYS A 48 1.35 8.82 11.69
N LEU A 49 1.59 9.82 10.87
CA LEU A 49 1.59 9.74 9.41
C LEU A 49 2.73 10.61 8.91
N GLY A 50 3.86 9.97 8.60
CA GLY A 50 5.13 10.65 8.38
C GLY A 50 5.47 10.84 6.90
N GLN A 51 5.03 9.94 6.03
CA GLN A 51 5.41 9.93 4.62
C GLN A 51 4.22 9.58 3.73
N TRP A 52 4.20 10.16 2.53
CA TRP A 52 3.26 9.80 1.48
C TRP A 52 4.02 9.39 0.24
N VAL A 53 3.60 8.29 -0.37
CA VAL A 53 4.22 7.71 -1.56
C VAL A 53 3.13 7.42 -2.59
N SER A 54 3.33 7.86 -3.83
CA SER A 54 2.48 7.46 -4.96
C SER A 54 3.16 6.38 -5.79
N VAL A 55 2.41 5.36 -6.20
CA VAL A 55 2.86 4.32 -7.12
C VAL A 55 1.85 4.20 -8.26
N PRO A 56 2.22 4.55 -9.50
CA PRO A 56 1.40 4.20 -10.66
C PRO A 56 1.36 2.67 -10.83
N LEU A 57 0.16 2.08 -10.91
CA LEU A 57 0.00 0.64 -11.14
C LEU A 57 -0.05 0.30 -12.64
N LEU A 58 -0.44 1.27 -13.47
CA LEU A 58 -0.26 1.26 -14.91
C LEU A 58 1.23 1.22 -15.26
N ALA A 59 1.59 0.29 -16.14
CA ALA A 59 2.90 0.28 -16.78
C ALA A 59 2.92 1.37 -17.86
N ASP A 60 3.34 2.58 -17.52
CA ASP A 60 3.61 3.62 -18.51
C ASP A 60 4.92 3.29 -19.26
N ASN A 61 4.85 2.39 -20.24
CA ASN A 61 5.84 2.35 -21.30
C ASN A 61 5.17 2.18 -22.68
N PRO A 62 4.88 3.28 -23.40
CA PRO A 62 4.24 3.22 -24.72
C PRO A 62 5.19 2.71 -25.83
N THR A 63 6.49 2.56 -25.55
CA THR A 63 7.45 1.93 -26.48
C THR A 63 7.62 0.43 -26.28
N THR A 64 6.88 -0.15 -25.33
CA THR A 64 6.99 -1.56 -25.00
C THR A 64 5.77 -2.32 -25.48
N SER A 65 5.79 -2.66 -26.76
CA SER A 65 5.28 -3.96 -27.18
C SER A 65 6.25 -5.05 -26.67
N ASP A 66 6.37 -5.28 -25.35
CA ASP A 66 7.25 -6.34 -24.85
C ASP A 66 6.50 -7.64 -24.54
N PRO A 67 6.98 -8.77 -25.08
CA PRO A 67 6.69 -10.10 -24.58
C PRO A 67 7.37 -10.43 -23.23
N HIS A 68 7.79 -9.42 -22.43
CA HIS A 68 8.43 -9.56 -21.12
C HIS A 68 7.45 -9.85 -19.96
N PHE A 69 6.37 -10.55 -20.30
CA PHE A 69 5.66 -11.51 -19.46
C PHE A 69 6.60 -12.65 -18.94
N ASN A 70 7.86 -12.68 -19.38
CA ASN A 70 8.91 -13.65 -19.06
C ASN A 70 9.63 -13.46 -17.70
N LEU A 71 8.97 -12.90 -16.68
CA LEU A 71 9.45 -13.04 -15.28
C LEU A 71 8.38 -13.66 -14.36
N ALA A 72 7.43 -14.40 -14.94
CA ALA A 72 6.73 -15.45 -14.20
C ALA A 72 7.52 -16.79 -14.18
N GLN A 73 8.77 -16.82 -14.70
CA GLN A 73 9.52 -18.07 -14.95
C GLN A 73 11.02 -18.09 -14.56
N ALA A 74 11.53 -17.14 -13.77
CA ALA A 74 12.84 -17.34 -13.14
C ALA A 74 12.61 -17.96 -11.75
N GLY A 75 12.59 -19.29 -11.71
CA GLY A 75 12.49 -20.04 -10.48
C GLY A 75 13.61 -19.69 -9.51
N ASN A 76 13.23 -19.74 -8.23
CA ASN A 76 14.08 -19.79 -7.05
C ASN A 76 14.84 -18.49 -6.71
N GLU A 77 14.98 -18.27 -5.41
CA GLU A 77 15.80 -17.27 -4.69
C GLU A 77 15.52 -15.75 -4.80
N ASP A 78 14.94 -15.20 -5.88
CA ASP A 78 14.88 -13.73 -6.07
C ASP A 78 13.52 -13.05 -5.77
N SER A 79 12.58 -13.79 -5.16
CA SER A 79 11.24 -13.31 -4.80
C SER A 79 11.20 -12.26 -3.67
N LEU A 80 12.35 -11.77 -3.23
CA LEU A 80 12.50 -10.76 -2.16
C LEU A 80 12.91 -9.38 -2.69
N LEU A 81 13.24 -9.26 -3.98
CA LEU A 81 13.50 -7.96 -4.60
C LEU A 81 12.18 -7.30 -5.02
N PRO A 82 12.01 -5.98 -4.77
CA PRO A 82 10.83 -5.26 -5.23
C PRO A 82 10.67 -5.41 -6.73
N VAL A 83 9.47 -5.79 -7.19
CA VAL A 83 9.18 -5.93 -8.62
C VAL A 83 9.53 -4.60 -9.33
N THR A 84 10.56 -4.63 -10.17
CA THR A 84 11.20 -3.46 -10.81
C THR A 84 10.28 -2.67 -11.75
N ARG A 85 9.03 -3.12 -11.94
CA ARG A 85 8.00 -2.42 -12.72
C ARG A 85 7.40 -1.21 -12.00
N PHE A 86 7.44 -1.17 -10.67
CA PHE A 86 6.84 -0.07 -9.92
C PHE A 86 7.85 1.04 -9.68
N GLN A 87 7.41 2.28 -9.84
CA GLN A 87 8.23 3.47 -9.59
C GLN A 87 7.59 4.30 -8.45
N PRO A 88 7.80 3.91 -7.18
CA PRO A 88 7.33 4.70 -6.05
C PRO A 88 7.94 6.10 -6.05
N ARG A 89 7.11 7.12 -5.86
CA ARG A 89 7.54 8.52 -5.71
C ARG A 89 7.09 9.06 -4.38
N VAL A 90 8.04 9.51 -3.56
CA VAL A 90 7.73 10.18 -2.28
C VAL A 90 7.15 11.57 -2.57
N LEU A 91 5.94 11.81 -2.08
CA LEU A 91 5.24 13.09 -2.23
C LEU A 91 5.47 14.03 -1.03
N LEU A 92 5.55 13.46 0.17
CA LEU A 92 5.75 14.20 1.41
C LEU A 92 6.53 13.35 2.40
N GLY A 93 7.31 14.00 3.27
CA GLY A 93 7.96 13.34 4.40
C GLY A 93 9.32 12.73 4.06
N ALA A 94 10.26 13.52 3.56
CA ALA A 94 11.64 13.06 3.37
C ALA A 94 12.31 12.92 4.75
N GLY A 95 12.35 11.68 5.25
CA GLY A 95 12.83 11.36 6.61
C GLY A 95 14.27 10.81 6.67
N GLY A 96 15.08 11.07 5.63
CA GLY A 96 16.40 10.49 5.44
C GLY A 96 16.39 9.17 4.66
N ASN A 97 17.58 8.73 4.22
CA ASN A 97 17.75 7.61 3.29
C ASN A 97 17.07 6.32 3.78
N GLU A 98 17.16 5.98 5.06
CA GLU A 98 16.59 4.71 5.56
C GLU A 98 15.06 4.72 5.56
N ARG A 99 14.43 5.85 5.91
CA ARG A 99 12.97 6.01 5.84
C ARG A 99 12.49 5.98 4.40
N GLU A 100 13.23 6.60 3.49
CA GLU A 100 12.92 6.56 2.07
C GLU A 100 13.04 5.13 1.51
N THR A 101 14.11 4.40 1.83
CA THR A 101 14.26 2.99 1.44
C THR A 101 13.11 2.13 1.98
N GLN A 102 12.77 2.30 3.26
CA GLN A 102 11.63 1.59 3.88
C GLN A 102 10.32 1.92 3.15
N ALA A 103 10.10 3.19 2.83
CA ALA A 103 8.91 3.65 2.14
C ALA A 103 8.80 3.11 0.72
N GLN A 104 9.90 3.12 -0.03
CA GLN A 104 9.96 2.52 -1.37
C GLN A 104 9.69 1.01 -1.32
N LEU A 105 10.25 0.30 -0.35
CA LEU A 105 10.05 -1.14 -0.18
C LEU A 105 8.57 -1.48 0.10
N TYR A 106 7.93 -0.83 1.08
CA TYR A 106 6.52 -1.05 1.37
C TYR A 106 5.64 -0.69 0.17
N ALA A 107 5.90 0.46 -0.47
CA ALA A 107 5.11 0.92 -1.61
C ALA A 107 5.15 -0.07 -2.78
N SER A 108 6.35 -0.55 -3.15
CA SER A 108 6.51 -1.53 -4.22
C SER A 108 5.85 -2.87 -3.89
N GLN A 109 5.96 -3.34 -2.64
CA GLN A 109 5.38 -4.62 -2.26
C GLN A 109 3.85 -4.57 -2.15
N VAL A 110 3.29 -3.48 -1.62
CA VAL A 110 1.84 -3.28 -1.60
C VAL A 110 1.28 -3.15 -3.02
N ALA A 111 1.97 -2.43 -3.90
CA ALA A 111 1.60 -2.38 -5.32
C ALA A 111 1.61 -3.77 -5.96
N SER A 112 2.65 -4.57 -5.69
CA SER A 112 2.73 -5.97 -6.15
C SER A 112 1.55 -6.80 -5.67
N LEU A 113 1.19 -6.71 -4.38
CA LEU A 113 0.04 -7.40 -3.80
C LEU A 113 -1.28 -7.01 -4.47
N ILE A 114 -1.49 -5.71 -4.70
CA ILE A 114 -2.70 -5.21 -5.39
C ILE A 114 -2.79 -5.80 -6.79
N THR A 115 -1.72 -5.70 -7.58
CA THR A 115 -1.72 -6.19 -8.97
C THR A 115 -1.74 -7.72 -9.09
N THR A 116 -1.27 -8.43 -8.07
CA THR A 116 -1.39 -9.89 -7.98
C THR A 116 -2.83 -10.30 -7.69
N LYS A 117 -3.53 -9.54 -6.84
CA LYS A 117 -4.94 -9.79 -6.50
C LYS A 117 -5.88 -9.38 -7.63
N ASP A 118 -5.60 -8.25 -8.27
CA ASP A 118 -6.35 -7.73 -9.42
C ASP A 118 -5.37 -7.23 -10.51
N PRO A 119 -5.05 -8.08 -11.50
CA PRO A 119 -4.18 -7.70 -12.61
C PRO A 119 -4.76 -6.62 -13.52
N SER A 120 -6.06 -6.35 -13.43
CA SER A 120 -6.72 -5.28 -14.20
C SER A 120 -6.64 -3.92 -13.52
N GLU A 121 -6.05 -3.86 -12.33
CA GLU A 121 -5.93 -2.62 -11.58
C GLU A 121 -4.93 -1.65 -12.23
N THR A 122 -5.46 -0.50 -12.64
CA THR A 122 -4.70 0.56 -13.33
C THR A 122 -4.58 1.84 -12.52
N ARG A 123 -5.32 1.98 -11.42
CA ARG A 123 -5.36 3.20 -10.60
C ARG A 123 -4.02 3.47 -9.93
N VAL A 124 -3.84 4.68 -9.40
CA VAL A 124 -2.65 5.02 -8.62
C VAL A 124 -2.80 4.50 -7.19
N LEU A 125 -1.78 3.83 -6.66
CA LEU A 125 -1.68 3.56 -5.22
C LEU A 125 -1.14 4.81 -4.52
N MET A 126 -1.85 5.30 -3.51
CA MET A 126 -1.40 6.35 -2.60
C MET A 126 -1.17 5.74 -1.22
N LEU A 127 0.10 5.55 -0.84
CA LEU A 127 0.49 4.93 0.41
C LEU A 127 0.95 5.98 1.43
N GLY A 128 0.25 6.05 2.56
CA GLY A 128 0.64 6.82 3.73
C GLY A 128 1.37 5.93 4.74
N LEU A 129 2.57 6.33 5.17
CA LEU A 129 3.39 5.58 6.12
C LEU A 129 3.69 6.42 7.35
N GLY A 130 3.42 5.86 8.52
CA GLY A 130 3.66 6.50 9.81
C GLY A 130 4.17 5.52 10.83
N LEU A 131 5.29 4.86 10.52
CA LEU A 131 5.94 3.90 11.43
C LEU A 131 6.70 4.64 12.52
N ALA A 132 6.59 4.12 13.75
CA ALA A 132 7.13 4.76 14.95
C ALA A 132 8.66 4.92 14.87
N LYS A 133 9.34 3.91 14.32
CA LYS A 133 10.79 3.86 14.07
C LYS A 133 11.04 3.27 12.68
N VAL A 134 12.23 3.53 12.14
CA VAL A 134 12.72 2.76 10.99
C VAL A 134 13.01 1.35 11.48
N ASP A 135 12.44 0.38 10.80
CA ASP A 135 12.60 -1.03 11.11
C ASP A 135 12.63 -1.81 9.80
N LEU A 136 13.80 -2.33 9.44
CA LEU A 136 14.02 -3.11 8.23
C LEU A 136 14.04 -4.61 8.55
N SER A 137 13.59 -5.02 9.74
CA SER A 137 13.42 -6.44 10.05
C SER A 137 12.37 -7.07 9.13
N ARG A 138 12.69 -8.28 8.66
CA ARG A 138 11.86 -9.00 7.70
C ARG A 138 10.54 -9.44 8.35
N GLU A 139 10.59 -9.80 9.63
CA GLU A 139 9.46 -10.29 10.40
C GLU A 139 8.37 -9.22 10.48
N THR A 140 8.74 -8.02 10.94
CA THR A 140 7.86 -6.84 11.00
C THR A 140 7.28 -6.49 9.64
N PHE A 141 8.13 -6.52 8.61
CA PHE A 141 7.72 -6.24 7.24
C PHE A 141 6.63 -7.20 6.76
N LEU A 142 6.83 -8.51 6.96
CA LEU A 142 5.86 -9.52 6.56
C LEU A 142 4.57 -9.44 7.38
N GLU A 143 4.64 -9.18 8.68
CA GLU A 143 3.46 -9.00 9.53
C GLU A 143 2.61 -7.80 9.10
N ILE A 144 3.25 -6.68 8.76
CA ILE A 144 2.54 -5.50 8.24
C ILE A 144 1.89 -5.81 6.90
N LEU A 145 2.59 -6.50 6.00
CA LEU A 145 2.03 -6.89 4.70
C LEU A 145 0.85 -7.85 4.84
N ASP A 146 0.93 -8.84 5.72
CA ASP A 146 -0.20 -9.73 6.03
C ASP A 146 -1.41 -8.91 6.50
N LEU A 147 -1.19 -7.92 7.37
CA LEU A 147 -2.25 -7.01 7.80
C LEU A 147 -2.81 -6.16 6.64
N VAL A 148 -1.97 -5.72 5.69
CA VAL A 148 -2.42 -5.02 4.48
C VAL A 148 -3.36 -5.91 3.66
N THR A 149 -3.04 -7.20 3.48
CA THR A 149 -3.88 -8.10 2.66
C THR A 149 -5.33 -8.21 3.17
N LYS A 150 -5.56 -7.99 4.48
CA LYS A 150 -6.89 -8.02 5.11
C LYS A 150 -7.76 -6.81 4.73
N VAL A 151 -7.17 -5.72 4.25
CA VAL A 151 -7.89 -4.50 3.84
C VAL A 151 -7.89 -4.26 2.33
N LEU A 152 -7.14 -5.06 1.57
CA LEU A 152 -7.20 -5.06 0.10
C LEU A 152 -8.47 -5.71 -0.41
#